data_AF-A0A814GY16-F1
#
_entry.id   AF-A0A814GY16-F1
#
_cell.length_a   1.000
_cell.length_b   1.000
_cell.length_c   1.000
_cell.angle_alpha   90.00
_cell.angle_beta   90.00
_cell.angle_gamma   90.00
#
_symmetry.space_group_name_H-M   'P 1'
#
loop_
_entity.id
_entity.type
_entity.pdbx_description
1 polymer ?
#
loop_
_entity_poly.entity_id
_entity_poly.type
_entity_poly.pdbx_seq_one_letter_code
_entity_poly.pdbx_strand_id
1 'polypeptide(L)'
;MPSLSGTLHAALVLSTQPNARIKHIDISAASRVLGFVSFVSHTDIPGSNNTGVFMHDEEVFVSFIAQCVGAVIGVVLCESEGSAHMASDLVQIEYELLTPTMFTIDDTIEKESYFGDELCLRRGDINNAFANAEHTLEGTDVGTSLNPQIDIGQIEGAFMQGIDLFTMEELVRGDHSQHKWIKPGTLFTQGPSSYKIPSFNDVPLDMRVSFLSNAPNPRVIYSSKGIGEPPLSFDIAVFFALKHACMAYREQQGFTEHFQLHSPATVERLRMACADEFTRRACPNEHDKFQPTGSY
;
A
#
# COMPACT_ATOMS: atom_id res chain seq x y z
N MET A 1 26.77 -7.67 -17.47
CA MET A 1 28.14 -7.32 -17.04
C MET A 1 28.86 -8.64 -16.73
N PRO A 2 30.08 -8.90 -17.21
CA PRO A 2 30.79 -10.15 -16.87
C PRO A 2 31.07 -10.21 -15.36
N SER A 3 31.01 -11.40 -14.76
CA SER A 3 31.31 -11.59 -13.34
C SER A 3 32.79 -11.34 -13.08
N LEU A 4 33.09 -10.63 -11.99
CA LEU A 4 34.47 -10.43 -11.54
C LEU A 4 35.02 -11.74 -11.00
N SER A 5 36.32 -12.00 -11.19
CA SER A 5 36.97 -13.18 -10.64
C SER A 5 36.80 -13.21 -9.11
N GLY A 6 36.38 -14.36 -8.57
CA GLY A 6 36.11 -14.51 -7.13
C GLY A 6 34.74 -14.01 -6.67
N THR A 7 33.84 -13.65 -7.58
CA THR A 7 32.45 -13.32 -7.22
C THR A 7 31.75 -14.56 -6.65
N LEU A 8 31.12 -14.39 -5.49
CA LEU A 8 30.19 -15.37 -4.94
C LEU A 8 28.76 -15.03 -5.36
N HIS A 9 27.96 -16.07 -5.53
CA HIS A 9 26.55 -16.02 -5.82
C HIS A 9 25.76 -16.36 -4.57
N ALA A 10 24.67 -15.61 -4.36
CA ALA A 10 23.84 -15.69 -3.18
C ALA A 10 22.47 -16.26 -3.50
N ALA A 11 21.97 -17.15 -2.65
CA ALA A 11 20.58 -17.64 -2.70
C ALA A 11 19.94 -17.52 -1.32
N LEU A 12 18.73 -16.97 -1.26
CA LEU A 12 18.01 -16.77 0.00
C LEU A 12 17.44 -18.09 0.50
N VAL A 13 17.51 -18.29 1.81
CA VAL A 13 16.77 -19.33 2.52
C VAL A 13 15.55 -18.67 3.16
N LEU A 14 14.36 -19.08 2.72
CA LEU A 14 13.10 -18.46 3.10
C LEU A 14 12.30 -19.37 4.03
N SER A 15 11.52 -18.76 4.94
CA SER A 15 10.60 -19.49 5.80
C SER A 15 9.55 -20.23 4.99
N THR A 16 9.28 -21.49 5.35
CA THR A 16 8.21 -22.31 4.78
C THR A 16 6.96 -22.35 5.67
N GLN A 17 7.01 -21.75 6.86
CA GLN A 17 5.91 -21.75 7.84
C GLN A 17 5.61 -20.32 8.31
N PRO A 18 4.32 -19.92 8.40
CA PRO A 18 3.93 -18.67 9.03
C PRO A 18 3.84 -18.84 10.55
N ASN A 19 4.02 -17.75 11.29
CA ASN A 19 3.96 -17.69 12.75
C ASN A 19 4.67 -18.87 13.44
N ALA A 20 5.93 -19.10 13.10
CA ALA A 20 6.68 -20.27 13.55
C ALA A 20 7.99 -19.87 14.20
N ARG A 21 8.31 -20.47 15.36
CA ARG A 21 9.61 -20.30 16.00
C ARG A 21 10.63 -21.21 15.34
N ILE A 22 11.77 -20.64 14.93
CA ILE A 22 12.91 -21.39 14.40
C ILE A 22 13.61 -22.07 15.58
N LYS A 23 13.68 -23.40 15.56
CA LYS A 23 14.34 -24.20 16.60
C LYS A 23 15.78 -24.49 16.24
N HIS A 24 15.99 -24.88 14.99
CA HIS A 24 17.29 -25.26 14.49
C HIS A 24 17.34 -25.07 12.97
N ILE A 25 18.44 -24.50 12.47
CA ILE A 25 18.80 -24.49 11.06
C ILE A 25 19.92 -25.52 10.84
N ASP A 26 19.69 -26.53 10.00
CA ASP A 26 20.68 -27.53 9.60
C ASP A 26 21.16 -27.28 8.16
N ILE A 27 22.46 -26.96 8.04
CA ILE A 27 23.14 -26.69 6.77
C ILE A 27 24.03 -27.85 6.32
N SER A 28 23.97 -29.01 6.97
CA SER A 28 24.87 -30.15 6.73
C SER A 28 24.78 -30.72 5.31
N ALA A 29 23.59 -30.68 4.69
CA ALA A 29 23.41 -31.05 3.29
C ALA A 29 23.89 -29.95 2.34
N ALA A 30 23.56 -28.69 2.62
CA ALA A 30 23.96 -27.54 1.84
C ALA A 30 25.50 -27.40 1.75
N SER A 31 26.21 -27.63 2.86
CA SER A 31 27.68 -27.52 2.92
C SER A 31 28.43 -28.57 2.10
N ARG A 32 27.75 -29.62 1.64
CA ARG A 32 28.32 -30.64 0.75
C ARG A 32 28.16 -30.32 -0.74
N VAL A 33 27.44 -29.26 -1.09
CA VAL A 33 27.30 -28.82 -2.47
C VAL A 33 28.64 -28.29 -2.98
N LEU A 34 29.04 -28.71 -4.19
CA LEU A 34 30.27 -28.25 -4.81
C LEU A 34 30.23 -26.73 -5.00
N GLY A 35 31.26 -26.05 -4.49
CA GLY A 35 31.36 -24.59 -4.52
C GLY A 35 30.58 -23.90 -3.40
N PHE A 36 30.07 -24.61 -2.38
CA PHE A 36 29.56 -23.99 -1.16
C PHE A 36 30.70 -23.28 -0.40
N VAL A 37 30.44 -22.05 0.02
CA VAL A 37 31.39 -21.24 0.77
C VAL A 37 30.90 -20.98 2.19
N SER A 38 29.68 -20.45 2.36
CA SER A 38 29.15 -20.15 3.70
C SER A 38 27.63 -20.01 3.71
N PHE A 39 27.05 -20.10 4.90
CA PHE A 39 25.68 -19.67 5.19
C PHE A 39 25.77 -18.48 6.17
N VAL A 40 25.08 -17.40 5.85
CA VAL A 40 25.04 -16.17 6.64
C VAL A 40 23.62 -15.99 7.19
N SER A 41 23.51 -15.76 8.48
CA SER A 41 22.24 -15.62 9.20
C SER A 41 22.23 -14.36 10.08
N HIS A 42 21.18 -14.19 10.89
CA HIS A 42 21.05 -13.05 11.80
C HIS A 42 22.23 -12.90 12.78
N THR A 43 22.94 -13.99 13.10
CA THR A 43 24.11 -13.96 14.00
C THR A 43 25.36 -13.35 13.37
N ASP A 44 25.38 -13.24 12.04
CA ASP A 44 26.54 -12.78 11.27
C ASP A 44 26.44 -11.30 10.89
N ILE A 45 25.33 -10.63 11.24
CA ILE A 45 25.12 -9.21 10.94
C ILE A 45 25.88 -8.36 11.98
N PRO A 46 26.86 -7.54 11.56
CA PRO A 46 27.56 -6.66 12.47
C PRO A 46 26.64 -5.54 12.95
N GLY A 47 26.62 -5.30 14.26
CA GLY A 47 25.85 -4.21 14.87
C GLY A 47 24.41 -4.62 15.18
N SER A 48 23.46 -4.26 14.32
CA SER A 48 22.04 -4.52 14.53
C SER A 48 21.44 -5.25 13.33
N ASN A 49 20.66 -6.29 13.62
CA ASN A 49 19.86 -7.00 12.62
C ASN A 49 18.58 -6.23 12.22
N ASN A 50 18.27 -5.11 12.90
CA ASN A 50 17.04 -4.37 12.66
C ASN A 50 17.26 -3.26 11.62
N THR A 51 16.38 -3.18 10.61
CA THR A 51 16.51 -2.28 9.46
C THR A 51 15.38 -1.30 9.24
N GLY A 52 14.27 -1.43 9.97
CA GLY A 52 13.12 -0.55 9.76
C GLY A 52 13.50 0.94 9.90
N VAL A 53 13.18 1.73 8.88
CA VAL A 53 13.71 3.10 8.69
C VAL A 53 13.17 4.08 9.74
N PHE A 54 11.90 3.92 10.13
CA PHE A 54 11.22 4.80 11.08
C PHE A 54 11.07 4.15 12.45
N MET A 55 10.60 2.91 12.47
CA MET A 55 10.56 2.03 13.63
C MET A 55 11.52 0.90 13.29
N HIS A 56 12.51 0.60 14.14
CA HIS A 56 13.51 -0.44 13.84
C HIS A 56 12.92 -1.82 14.15
N ASP A 57 11.81 -2.15 13.50
CA ASP A 57 10.92 -3.29 13.78
C ASP A 57 11.03 -4.43 12.76
N GLU A 58 11.74 -4.21 11.66
CA GLU A 58 12.03 -5.23 10.65
C GLU A 58 13.43 -5.81 10.82
N GLU A 59 13.57 -7.13 10.69
CA GLU A 59 14.86 -7.83 10.70
C GLU A 59 15.36 -8.13 9.28
N VAL A 60 16.67 -8.03 9.03
CA VAL A 60 17.29 -8.49 7.76
C VAL A 60 17.11 -10.00 7.60
N PHE A 61 17.47 -10.74 8.65
CA PHE A 61 17.31 -12.18 8.75
C PHE A 61 16.50 -12.51 9.99
N VAL A 62 15.46 -13.34 9.86
CA VAL A 62 14.63 -13.76 10.99
C VAL A 62 15.49 -14.39 12.08
N SER A 63 15.44 -13.83 13.29
CA SER A 63 16.20 -14.35 14.43
C SER A 63 15.50 -15.51 15.13
N PHE A 64 14.22 -15.33 15.47
CA PHE A 64 13.48 -16.29 16.31
C PHE A 64 12.15 -16.72 15.72
N ILE A 65 11.31 -15.79 15.24
CA ILE A 65 9.94 -16.06 14.83
C ILE A 65 9.74 -15.62 13.38
N ALA A 66 9.51 -16.58 12.49
CA ALA A 66 9.07 -16.30 11.14
C ALA A 66 7.58 -15.95 11.18
N GLN A 67 7.25 -14.67 10.98
CA GLN A 67 5.86 -14.19 11.04
C GLN A 67 5.05 -14.65 9.81
N CYS A 68 5.67 -14.70 8.65
CA CYS A 68 5.05 -15.11 7.39
C CYS A 68 5.89 -16.14 6.62
N VAL A 69 5.25 -16.84 5.68
CA VAL A 69 5.94 -17.64 4.66
C VAL A 69 6.71 -16.68 3.75
N GLY A 70 7.95 -17.04 3.41
CA GLY A 70 8.82 -16.20 2.59
C GLY A 70 9.72 -15.25 3.39
N ALA A 71 9.61 -15.20 4.72
CA ALA A 71 10.51 -14.42 5.55
C ALA A 71 11.97 -14.89 5.39
N VAL A 72 12.92 -13.97 5.24
CA VAL A 72 14.32 -14.33 4.94
C VAL A 72 15.02 -14.81 6.22
N ILE A 73 15.50 -16.05 6.24
CA ILE A 73 16.15 -16.65 7.42
C ILE A 73 17.67 -16.51 7.34
N GLY A 74 18.20 -16.50 6.12
CA GLY A 74 19.61 -16.37 5.85
C GLY A 74 19.90 -16.45 4.36
N VAL A 75 21.17 -16.47 4.02
CA VAL A 75 21.66 -16.55 2.64
C VAL A 75 22.78 -17.55 2.52
N VAL A 76 22.71 -18.41 1.51
CA VAL A 76 23.80 -19.31 1.13
C VAL A 76 24.68 -18.62 0.09
N LEU A 77 26.00 -18.72 0.27
CA LEU A 77 27.01 -18.19 -0.64
C LEU A 77 27.75 -19.34 -1.32
N CYS A 78 27.80 -19.31 -2.65
CA CYS A 78 28.50 -20.30 -3.48
C CYS A 78 29.32 -19.66 -4.60
N GLU A 79 30.25 -20.41 -5.19
CA GLU A 79 31.06 -19.97 -6.34
C GLU A 79 30.27 -19.88 -7.66
N SER A 80 29.07 -20.47 -7.73
CA SER A 80 28.19 -20.41 -8.89
C SER A 80 26.74 -20.22 -8.48
N GLU A 81 25.94 -19.60 -9.35
CA GLU A 81 24.50 -19.39 -9.14
C GLU A 81 23.73 -20.70 -8.97
N GLY A 82 24.03 -21.70 -9.81
CA GLY A 82 23.39 -23.01 -9.73
C GLY A 82 23.68 -23.73 -8.41
N SER A 83 24.93 -23.66 -7.93
CA SER A 83 25.30 -24.20 -6.62
C SER A 83 24.59 -23.47 -5.48
N ALA A 84 24.43 -22.14 -5.57
CA ALA A 84 23.75 -21.35 -4.54
C ALA A 84 22.29 -21.78 -4.37
N HIS A 85 21.53 -21.88 -5.47
CA HIS A 85 20.13 -22.33 -5.43
C HIS A 85 20.01 -23.79 -4.95
N MET A 86 20.86 -24.70 -5.46
CA MET A 86 20.85 -26.08 -4.99
C MET A 86 21.15 -26.18 -3.49
N ALA A 87 22.10 -25.38 -2.99
CA ALA A 87 22.46 -25.39 -1.59
C ALA A 87 21.38 -24.75 -0.71
N SER A 88 20.70 -23.68 -1.15
CA SER A 88 19.58 -23.09 -0.40
C SER A 88 18.42 -24.07 -0.22
N ASP A 89 18.09 -24.85 -1.25
CA ASP A 89 17.02 -25.85 -1.21
C ASP A 89 17.33 -27.02 -0.25
N LEU A 90 18.62 -27.23 0.05
CA LEU A 90 19.09 -28.28 0.95
C LEU A 90 19.19 -27.82 2.41
N VAL A 91 19.01 -26.53 2.71
CA VAL A 91 18.96 -26.04 4.09
C VAL A 91 17.66 -26.51 4.74
N GLN A 92 17.78 -27.25 5.83
CA GLN A 92 16.64 -27.77 6.58
C GLN A 92 16.39 -26.90 7.80
N ILE A 93 15.13 -26.53 8.02
CA ILE A 93 14.74 -25.67 9.13
C ILE A 93 13.69 -26.40 9.96
N GLU A 94 13.98 -26.57 11.24
CA GLU A 94 13.06 -27.11 12.22
C GLU A 94 12.23 -25.97 12.82
N TYR A 95 10.91 -26.10 12.71
CA TYR A 95 9.94 -25.12 13.18
C TYR A 95 9.11 -25.66 14.35
N GLU A 96 8.81 -24.77 15.30
CA GLU A 96 7.74 -24.92 16.27
C GLU A 96 6.60 -23.95 15.89
N LEU A 97 5.48 -24.48 15.39
CA LEU A 97 4.31 -23.66 15.03
C LEU A 97 3.70 -23.02 16.27
N LEU A 98 3.54 -21.69 16.25
CA LEU A 98 2.95 -20.94 17.34
C LEU A 98 1.44 -20.83 17.11
N THR A 99 0.65 -21.18 18.14
CA THR A 99 -0.80 -21.05 18.12
C THR A 99 -1.26 -19.95 19.08
N PRO A 100 -2.33 -19.21 18.74
CA PRO A 100 -3.16 -19.35 17.54
C PRO A 100 -2.51 -18.75 16.29
N THR A 101 -2.63 -19.44 15.15
CA THR A 101 -2.45 -18.82 13.84
C THR A 101 -3.74 -18.10 13.45
N MET A 102 -3.60 -16.92 12.85
CA MET A 102 -4.71 -16.11 12.36
C MET A 102 -4.48 -15.88 10.87
N PHE A 103 -5.41 -16.35 10.04
CA PHE A 103 -5.29 -16.25 8.58
C PHE A 103 -6.38 -15.36 7.98
N THR A 104 -7.40 -15.01 8.76
CA THR A 104 -8.48 -14.13 8.33
C THR A 104 -8.61 -12.91 9.24
N ILE A 105 -9.22 -11.85 8.69
CA ILE A 105 -9.56 -10.66 9.46
C ILE A 105 -10.54 -11.03 10.58
N ASP A 106 -11.50 -11.92 10.31
CA ASP A 106 -12.49 -12.38 11.29
C ASP A 106 -11.82 -13.10 12.49
N ASP A 107 -10.86 -14.00 12.23
CA ASP A 107 -10.09 -14.68 13.29
C ASP A 107 -9.33 -13.68 14.18
N THR A 108 -8.84 -12.60 13.56
CA THR A 108 -8.04 -11.57 14.22
C THR A 108 -8.93 -10.69 15.11
N ILE A 109 -10.13 -10.35 14.64
CA ILE A 109 -11.15 -9.62 15.40
C ILE A 109 -11.64 -10.45 16.59
N GLU A 110 -11.96 -11.74 16.39
CA GLU A 110 -12.42 -12.63 17.46
C GLU A 110 -11.40 -12.75 18.60
N LYS A 111 -10.11 -12.69 18.27
CA LYS A 111 -9.00 -12.81 19.23
C LYS A 111 -8.47 -11.47 19.72
N GLU A 112 -9.10 -10.36 19.34
CA GLU A 112 -8.72 -8.99 19.70
C GLU A 112 -7.24 -8.68 19.40
N SER A 113 -6.68 -9.27 18.34
CA SER A 113 -5.27 -9.14 17.97
C SER A 113 -5.04 -7.96 17.03
N TYR A 114 -5.18 -6.74 17.53
CA TYR A 114 -5.01 -5.52 16.75
C TYR A 114 -3.54 -5.08 16.66
N PHE A 115 -3.17 -4.49 15.52
CA PHE A 115 -1.83 -3.95 15.32
C PHE A 115 -1.74 -2.50 15.81
N GLY A 116 -0.87 -2.25 16.78
CA GLY A 116 -0.58 -0.90 17.29
C GLY A 116 -1.68 -0.31 18.17
N ASP A 117 -1.51 0.97 18.51
CA ASP A 117 -2.49 1.73 19.28
C ASP A 117 -3.71 2.11 18.41
N GLU A 118 -4.87 2.24 19.04
CA GLU A 118 -6.09 2.68 18.37
C GLU A 118 -5.96 4.14 17.92
N LEU A 119 -5.66 4.34 16.64
CA LEU A 119 -5.59 5.67 16.03
C LEU A 119 -6.99 6.24 15.86
N CYS A 120 -7.40 7.11 16.78
CA CYS A 120 -8.66 7.82 16.70
C CYS A 120 -8.51 9.13 15.91
N LEU A 121 -9.08 9.17 14.70
CA LEU A 121 -9.25 10.42 13.95
C LEU A 121 -10.52 11.14 14.41
N ARG A 122 -10.38 12.37 14.91
CA ARG A 122 -11.50 13.24 15.26
C ARG A 122 -11.51 14.46 14.35
N ARG A 123 -12.67 14.80 13.83
CA ARG A 123 -12.85 16.04 13.05
C ARG A 123 -12.81 17.24 13.99
N GLY A 124 -11.76 18.06 13.89
CA GLY A 124 -11.67 19.35 14.56
C GLY A 124 -12.36 20.48 13.79
N ASP A 125 -12.33 21.68 14.35
CA ASP A 125 -12.74 22.90 13.65
C ASP A 125 -11.55 23.47 12.85
N ILE A 126 -11.50 23.10 11.58
CA ILE A 126 -10.46 23.51 10.64
C ILE A 126 -10.47 25.04 10.45
N ASN A 127 -11.65 25.66 10.37
CA ASN A 127 -11.75 27.10 10.14
C ASN A 127 -11.19 27.89 11.31
N ASN A 128 -11.55 27.51 12.54
CA ASN A 128 -11.00 28.12 13.74
C ASN A 128 -9.49 27.86 13.88
N ALA A 129 -9.01 26.66 13.51
CA ALA A 129 -7.58 26.34 13.55
C ALA A 129 -6.76 27.25 12.60
N PHE A 130 -7.18 27.42 11.35
CA PHE A 130 -6.51 28.33 10.42
C PHE A 130 -6.66 29.81 10.81
N ALA A 131 -7.82 30.22 11.35
CA ALA A 131 -8.04 31.61 11.77
C ALA A 131 -7.12 32.05 12.93
N ASN A 132 -6.73 31.12 13.80
CA ASN A 132 -5.87 31.40 14.95
C ASN A 132 -4.41 30.91 14.77
N ALA A 133 -4.07 30.36 13.60
CA ALA A 133 -2.72 29.92 13.33
C ALA A 133 -1.76 31.12 13.23
N GLU A 134 -0.67 31.10 14.01
CA GLU A 134 0.36 32.14 13.95
C GLU A 134 1.04 32.21 12.58
N HIS A 135 1.17 31.05 11.92
CA HIS A 135 1.73 30.91 10.58
C HIS A 135 0.87 29.98 9.73
N THR A 136 0.62 30.38 8.48
CA THR A 136 0.02 29.53 7.44
C THR A 136 1.01 29.43 6.29
N LEU A 137 1.29 28.20 5.87
CA LEU A 137 2.21 27.89 4.79
C LEU A 137 1.46 27.08 3.73
N GLU A 138 1.71 27.40 2.45
CA GLU A 138 1.12 26.72 1.30
C GLU A 138 2.25 26.19 0.40
N GLY A 139 2.06 24.99 -0.14
CA GLY A 139 3.02 24.33 -1.01
C GLY A 139 3.44 22.94 -0.51
N THR A 140 4.05 22.17 -1.40
CA THR A 140 4.56 20.82 -1.10
C THR A 140 5.96 20.91 -0.50
N ASP A 141 6.15 20.29 0.66
CA ASP A 141 7.46 20.24 1.34
C ASP A 141 8.35 19.15 0.72
N VAL A 142 9.20 19.57 -0.21
CA VAL A 142 10.19 18.73 -0.90
C VAL A 142 11.61 18.87 -0.32
N GLY A 143 11.75 19.57 0.80
CA GLY A 143 13.05 20.00 1.29
C GLY A 143 13.74 20.96 0.33
N THR A 144 15.05 20.78 0.14
CA THR A 144 15.79 21.40 -0.97
C THR A 144 15.79 20.42 -2.15
N SER A 145 14.89 20.67 -3.11
CA SER A 145 14.75 19.82 -4.30
C SER A 145 16.08 19.61 -5.02
N LEU A 146 16.39 18.35 -5.35
CA LEU A 146 17.58 17.98 -6.13
C LEU A 146 17.40 18.38 -7.61
N ASN A 147 16.20 18.18 -8.13
CA ASN A 147 15.81 18.59 -9.46
C ASN A 147 14.33 18.99 -9.47
N PRO A 148 14.03 20.30 -9.46
CA PRO A 148 12.66 20.79 -9.39
C PRO A 148 11.74 20.26 -10.49
N GLN A 149 12.26 20.02 -11.70
CA GLN A 149 11.44 19.55 -12.82
C GLN A 149 11.00 18.10 -12.63
N ILE A 150 11.88 17.26 -12.08
CA ILE A 150 11.55 15.86 -11.78
C ILE A 150 10.55 15.83 -10.62
N ASP A 151 10.78 16.62 -9.57
CA ASP A 151 9.90 16.64 -8.41
C ASP A 151 8.50 17.17 -8.76
N ILE A 152 8.39 18.18 -9.62
CA ILE A 152 7.09 18.63 -10.18
C ILE A 152 6.44 17.47 -10.95
N GLY A 153 7.15 16.82 -11.86
CA GLY A 153 6.59 15.70 -12.63
C GLY A 153 6.15 14.52 -11.76
N GLN A 154 6.84 14.24 -10.65
CA GLN A 154 6.44 13.25 -9.66
C GLN A 154 5.16 13.66 -8.94
N ILE A 155 5.08 14.92 -8.48
CA ILE A 155 3.87 15.44 -7.81
C ILE A 155 2.67 15.38 -8.77
N GLU A 156 2.83 15.84 -10.01
CA GLU A 156 1.75 15.83 -11.01
C GLU A 156 1.32 14.41 -11.36
N GLY A 157 2.29 13.53 -11.62
CA GLY A 157 2.03 12.13 -11.95
C GLY A 157 1.35 11.36 -10.82
N ALA A 158 1.86 11.49 -9.59
CA ALA A 158 1.28 10.84 -8.42
C ALA A 158 -0.09 11.41 -8.07
N PHE A 159 -0.30 12.72 -8.21
CA PHE A 159 -1.62 13.32 -8.02
C PHE A 159 -2.65 12.77 -9.02
N MET A 160 -2.28 12.65 -10.30
CA MET A 160 -3.15 12.04 -11.31
C MET A 160 -3.45 10.58 -10.97
N GLN A 161 -2.44 9.77 -10.63
CA GLN A 161 -2.66 8.38 -10.18
C GLN A 161 -3.60 8.29 -8.97
N GLY A 162 -3.53 9.27 -8.06
CA GLY A 162 -4.44 9.38 -6.93
C GLY A 162 -5.87 9.58 -7.41
N ILE A 163 -6.11 10.58 -8.27
CA ILE A 163 -7.47 10.88 -8.82
C ILE A 163 -8.13 9.58 -9.27
N ASP A 164 -7.35 8.71 -9.90
CA ASP A 164 -7.85 7.51 -10.56
C ASP A 164 -8.24 6.47 -9.56
N LEU A 165 -7.35 6.24 -8.60
CA LEU A 165 -7.54 5.34 -7.48
C LEU A 165 -8.85 5.65 -6.74
N PHE A 166 -9.21 6.93 -6.60
CA PHE A 166 -10.40 7.34 -5.86
C PHE A 166 -11.61 7.68 -6.72
N THR A 167 -11.52 7.75 -8.05
CA THR A 167 -12.68 8.16 -8.88
C THR A 167 -13.00 7.23 -10.05
N MET A 168 -12.03 6.55 -10.64
CA MET A 168 -12.21 5.85 -11.93
C MET A 168 -11.76 4.38 -11.93
N GLU A 169 -10.59 4.09 -11.37
CA GLU A 169 -9.97 2.77 -11.48
C GLU A 169 -10.68 1.74 -10.61
N GLU A 170 -11.39 0.82 -11.26
CA GLU A 170 -12.17 -0.21 -10.58
C GLU A 170 -11.79 -1.62 -11.07
N LEU A 171 -11.47 -2.49 -10.12
CA LEU A 171 -11.20 -3.90 -10.37
C LEU A 171 -12.48 -4.71 -10.17
N VAL A 172 -13.06 -5.18 -11.27
CA VAL A 172 -14.24 -6.06 -11.22
C VAL A 172 -13.79 -7.50 -11.37
N ARG A 173 -14.15 -8.34 -10.39
CA ARG A 173 -13.77 -9.77 -10.35
C ARG A 173 -14.99 -10.60 -10.02
N GLY A 174 -15.08 -11.80 -10.60
CA GLY A 174 -16.13 -12.74 -10.25
C GLY A 174 -16.00 -13.21 -8.82
N ASP A 175 -17.08 -13.06 -8.07
CA ASP A 175 -17.25 -13.52 -6.70
C ASP A 175 -18.65 -14.14 -6.50
N HIS A 176 -18.91 -14.62 -5.29
CA HIS A 176 -20.21 -15.22 -4.94
C HIS A 176 -21.24 -14.21 -4.46
N SER A 177 -20.89 -12.92 -4.33
CA SER A 177 -21.69 -11.89 -3.68
C SER A 177 -22.11 -10.78 -4.65
N GLN A 178 -21.15 -10.03 -5.20
CA GLN A 178 -21.33 -8.81 -5.99
C GLN A 178 -21.43 -9.08 -7.49
N HIS A 179 -20.53 -9.89 -8.07
CA HIS A 179 -20.42 -10.08 -9.52
C HIS A 179 -20.70 -11.52 -9.97
N LYS A 180 -21.86 -12.04 -9.59
CA LYS A 180 -22.29 -13.43 -9.88
C LYS A 180 -22.34 -13.80 -11.37
N TRP A 181 -22.37 -12.80 -12.25
CA TRP A 181 -22.36 -12.96 -13.70
C TRP A 181 -20.96 -13.25 -14.27
N ILE A 182 -19.90 -13.08 -13.47
CA ILE A 182 -18.53 -13.47 -13.80
C ILE A 182 -18.19 -14.74 -13.04
N LYS A 183 -17.46 -15.65 -13.70
CA LYS A 183 -16.96 -16.87 -13.05
C LYS A 183 -16.10 -16.52 -11.82
N PRO A 184 -16.37 -17.09 -10.64
CA PRO A 184 -15.59 -16.84 -9.42
C PRO A 184 -14.07 -16.98 -9.63
N GLY A 185 -13.31 -16.02 -9.11
CA GLY A 185 -11.84 -15.96 -9.23
C GLY A 185 -11.32 -15.39 -10.55
N THR A 186 -12.20 -14.98 -11.46
CA THR A 186 -11.81 -14.39 -12.76
C THR A 186 -11.83 -12.87 -12.69
N LEU A 187 -10.73 -12.21 -13.06
CA LEU A 187 -10.71 -10.75 -13.25
C LEU A 187 -11.39 -10.39 -14.57
N PHE A 188 -12.33 -9.45 -14.56
CA PHE A 188 -13.01 -8.96 -15.76
C PHE A 188 -12.34 -7.73 -16.38
N THR A 189 -11.86 -6.79 -15.56
CA THR A 189 -11.15 -5.60 -16.03
C THR A 189 -9.68 -5.91 -16.35
N GLN A 190 -9.45 -6.61 -17.46
CA GLN A 190 -8.12 -7.12 -17.87
C GLN A 190 -7.37 -6.25 -18.89
N GLY A 191 -7.89 -5.08 -19.25
CA GLY A 191 -7.22 -4.22 -20.23
C GLY A 191 -7.84 -2.83 -20.32
N PRO A 192 -7.24 -1.91 -21.11
CA PRO A 192 -7.62 -0.49 -21.14
C PRO A 192 -9.04 -0.23 -21.66
N SER A 193 -9.65 -1.22 -22.31
CA SER A 193 -11.05 -1.15 -22.72
C SER A 193 -12.02 -1.23 -21.53
N SER A 194 -11.65 -1.95 -20.47
CA SER A 194 -12.48 -2.18 -19.29
C SER A 194 -11.88 -1.59 -18.00
N TYR A 195 -10.57 -1.48 -17.87
CA TYR A 195 -9.88 -0.75 -16.81
C TYR A 195 -9.51 0.65 -17.30
N LYS A 196 -10.14 1.68 -16.71
CA LYS A 196 -10.01 3.07 -17.17
C LYS A 196 -9.05 3.85 -16.29
N ILE A 197 -7.88 4.10 -16.85
CA ILE A 197 -6.94 5.14 -16.37
C ILE A 197 -7.32 6.49 -16.99
N PRO A 198 -6.76 7.62 -16.51
CA PRO A 198 -6.95 8.93 -17.07
C PRO A 198 -6.60 9.02 -18.51
N SER A 199 -7.44 9.78 -19.17
CA SER A 199 -7.11 10.45 -20.39
C SER A 199 -6.67 11.89 -20.09
N PHE A 200 -6.18 12.55 -21.13
CA PHE A 200 -5.87 13.97 -21.09
C PHE A 200 -7.05 14.88 -20.66
N ASN A 201 -8.29 14.40 -20.79
CA ASN A 201 -9.48 15.18 -20.43
C ASN A 201 -9.80 15.15 -18.93
N ASP A 202 -9.14 14.27 -18.18
CA ASP A 202 -9.41 14.07 -16.75
C ASP A 202 -8.48 14.93 -15.87
N VAL A 203 -7.46 15.54 -16.47
CA VAL A 203 -6.54 16.47 -15.79
C VAL A 203 -7.29 17.73 -15.37
N PRO A 204 -7.10 18.24 -14.13
CA PRO A 204 -7.68 19.51 -13.73
C PRO A 204 -7.32 20.64 -14.68
N LEU A 205 -8.31 21.45 -15.06
CA LEU A 205 -8.12 22.59 -15.96
C LEU A 205 -7.11 23.62 -15.41
N ASP A 206 -7.03 23.76 -14.09
CA ASP A 206 -6.06 24.60 -13.39
C ASP A 206 -5.38 23.76 -12.31
N MET A 207 -4.15 23.34 -12.60
CA MET A 207 -3.31 22.57 -11.69
C MET A 207 -2.07 23.40 -11.36
N ARG A 208 -1.88 23.73 -10.08
CA ARG A 208 -0.77 24.56 -9.61
C ARG A 208 0.06 23.79 -8.61
N VAL A 209 1.33 23.59 -8.92
CA VAL A 209 2.30 22.98 -8.01
C VAL A 209 3.27 24.06 -7.55
N SER A 210 3.40 24.20 -6.23
CA SER A 210 4.36 25.10 -5.61
C SER A 210 5.10 24.39 -4.50
N PHE A 211 6.36 24.77 -4.27
CA PHE A 211 7.20 24.19 -3.23
C PHE A 211 7.19 25.05 -1.99
N LEU A 212 7.21 24.40 -0.84
CA LEU A 212 7.42 25.09 0.42
C LEU A 212 8.83 25.68 0.45
N SER A 213 8.92 27.00 0.60
CA SER A 213 10.20 27.70 0.65
C SER A 213 10.88 27.54 2.01
N ASN A 214 12.23 27.48 2.01
CA ASN A 214 13.07 27.47 3.22
C ASN A 214 12.79 26.29 4.20
N ALA A 215 12.57 25.08 3.68
CA ALA A 215 12.32 23.88 4.48
C ALA A 215 13.44 22.80 4.42
N PRO A 216 14.73 23.13 4.63
CA PRO A 216 15.81 22.15 4.45
C PRO A 216 15.72 20.97 5.43
N ASN A 217 16.02 19.76 4.96
CA ASN A 217 16.05 18.55 5.77
C ASN A 217 17.48 18.04 6.03
N PRO A 218 18.16 18.44 7.13
CA PRO A 218 19.58 18.14 7.33
C PRO A 218 19.91 16.64 7.49
N ARG A 219 18.90 15.77 7.62
CA ARG A 219 19.07 14.33 7.80
C ARG A 219 19.25 13.56 6.48
N VAL A 220 18.94 14.19 5.35
CA VAL A 220 18.89 13.54 4.04
C VAL A 220 19.86 14.23 3.07
N ILE A 221 20.28 13.52 2.03
CA ILE A 221 21.24 14.00 1.04
C ILE A 221 20.84 15.37 0.46
N TYR A 222 21.78 16.32 0.48
CA TYR A 222 21.58 17.71 0.05
C TYR A 222 20.33 18.41 0.62
N SER A 223 19.87 18.00 1.80
CA SER A 223 18.68 18.54 2.44
C SER A 223 17.35 18.32 1.69
N SER A 224 17.29 17.31 0.79
CA SER A 224 16.11 16.97 0.01
C SER A 224 15.10 16.10 0.78
N LYS A 225 13.95 15.83 0.15
CA LYS A 225 12.96 14.82 0.58
C LYS A 225 12.50 13.99 -0.62
N GLY A 226 12.28 12.70 -0.39
CA GLY A 226 11.67 11.83 -1.41
C GLY A 226 10.20 12.18 -1.60
N ILE A 227 9.79 12.43 -2.84
CA ILE A 227 8.44 12.91 -3.17
C ILE A 227 7.66 12.00 -4.13
N GLY A 228 8.14 10.78 -4.40
CA GLY A 228 7.45 9.87 -5.32
C GLY A 228 6.05 9.48 -4.85
N GLU A 229 5.93 8.97 -3.63
CA GLU A 229 4.67 8.46 -3.08
C GLU A 229 3.82 9.48 -2.32
N PRO A 230 4.38 10.43 -1.52
CA PRO A 230 3.56 11.31 -0.69
C PRO A 230 2.42 12.05 -1.43
N PRO A 231 2.63 12.58 -2.66
CA PRO A 231 1.59 13.31 -3.38
C PRO A 231 0.42 12.45 -3.86
N LEU A 232 0.54 11.11 -3.88
CA LEU A 232 -0.56 10.20 -4.22
C LEU A 232 -1.78 10.45 -3.33
N SER A 233 -1.56 10.80 -2.06
CA SER A 233 -2.64 11.06 -1.10
C SER A 233 -3.34 12.41 -1.28
N PHE A 234 -2.80 13.33 -2.09
CA PHE A 234 -3.34 14.67 -2.24
C PHE A 234 -4.70 14.68 -2.96
N ASP A 235 -4.97 13.70 -3.82
CA ASP A 235 -6.24 13.66 -4.53
C ASP A 235 -7.43 13.31 -3.61
N ILE A 236 -7.21 12.84 -2.38
CA ILE A 236 -8.27 12.65 -1.40
C ILE A 236 -9.15 13.93 -1.30
N ALA A 237 -8.57 15.10 -1.56
CA ALA A 237 -9.29 16.37 -1.73
C ALA A 237 -10.35 16.33 -2.85
N VAL A 238 -10.06 15.75 -4.02
CA VAL A 238 -10.99 15.55 -5.14
C VAL A 238 -12.13 14.61 -4.74
N PHE A 239 -11.82 13.46 -4.13
CA PHE A 239 -12.85 12.54 -3.62
C PHE A 239 -13.83 13.24 -2.67
N PHE A 240 -13.30 14.02 -1.71
CA PHE A 240 -14.14 14.75 -0.76
C PHE A 240 -14.83 15.97 -1.39
N ALA A 241 -14.26 16.61 -2.41
CA ALA A 241 -14.93 17.65 -3.17
C ALA A 241 -16.18 17.10 -3.89
N LEU A 242 -16.05 15.92 -4.52
CA LEU A 242 -17.18 15.21 -5.11
C LEU A 242 -18.22 14.81 -4.06
N LYS A 243 -17.78 14.27 -2.92
CA LYS A 243 -18.67 13.95 -1.80
C LYS A 243 -19.43 15.20 -1.31
N HIS A 244 -18.75 16.33 -1.15
CA HIS A 244 -19.35 17.61 -0.75
C HIS A 244 -20.37 18.12 -1.79
N ALA A 245 -20.09 17.97 -3.08
CA ALA A 245 -21.05 18.31 -4.13
C ALA A 245 -22.33 17.46 -4.04
N CYS A 246 -22.19 16.13 -3.83
CA CYS A 246 -23.33 15.26 -3.57
C CYS A 246 -24.09 15.65 -2.30
N MET A 247 -23.39 16.01 -1.21
CA MET A 247 -24.02 16.48 0.03
C MET A 247 -24.86 17.74 -0.20
N ALA A 248 -24.33 18.73 -0.92
CA ALA A 248 -25.05 19.96 -1.23
C ALA A 248 -26.32 19.70 -2.07
N TYR A 249 -26.24 18.80 -3.05
CA TYR A 249 -27.42 18.40 -3.83
C TYR A 249 -28.45 17.64 -2.98
N ARG A 250 -28.00 16.69 -2.16
CA ARG A 250 -28.85 15.93 -1.23
C ARG A 250 -29.61 16.84 -0.28
N GLU A 251 -28.96 17.87 0.26
CA GLU A 251 -29.58 18.88 1.12
C GLU A 251 -30.73 19.60 0.42
N GLN A 252 -30.57 19.98 -0.85
CA GLN A 252 -31.64 20.58 -1.66
C GLN A 252 -32.84 19.64 -1.86
N GLN A 253 -32.60 18.33 -1.87
CA GLN A 253 -33.63 17.29 -1.99
C GLN A 253 -34.23 16.87 -0.64
N GLY A 254 -33.82 17.52 0.47
CA GLY A 254 -34.30 17.24 1.83
C GLY A 254 -33.57 16.11 2.55
N PHE A 255 -32.44 15.63 2.02
CA PHE A 255 -31.60 14.61 2.66
C PHE A 255 -30.43 15.27 3.39
N THR A 256 -30.53 15.38 4.72
CA THR A 256 -29.50 16.01 5.56
C THR A 256 -28.64 15.00 6.35
N GLU A 257 -28.99 13.73 6.30
CA GLU A 257 -28.26 12.68 7.02
C GLU A 257 -26.89 12.42 6.37
N HIS A 258 -25.91 12.04 7.20
CA HIS A 258 -24.62 11.60 6.72
C HIS A 258 -24.78 10.32 5.88
N PHE A 259 -24.12 10.29 4.72
CA PHE A 259 -24.07 9.10 3.87
C PHE A 259 -22.62 8.60 3.67
N GLN A 260 -22.50 7.29 3.51
CA GLN A 260 -21.24 6.64 3.15
C GLN A 260 -21.05 6.72 1.64
N LEU A 261 -19.83 7.04 1.20
CA LEU A 261 -19.41 6.96 -0.19
C LEU A 261 -18.16 6.08 -0.21
N HIS A 262 -18.18 5.01 -1.00
CA HIS A 262 -17.04 4.12 -1.16
C HIS A 262 -16.11 4.63 -2.25
N SER A 263 -14.81 4.40 -2.06
CA SER A 263 -13.81 4.52 -3.12
C SER A 263 -13.85 3.27 -4.02
N PRO A 264 -13.67 3.40 -5.35
CA PRO A 264 -13.63 4.66 -6.10
C PRO A 264 -15.02 5.30 -6.24
N ALA A 265 -15.10 6.63 -6.14
CA ALA A 265 -16.30 7.44 -6.40
C ALA A 265 -16.63 7.50 -7.90
N THR A 266 -16.93 6.34 -8.48
CA THR A 266 -17.31 6.22 -9.89
C THR A 266 -18.57 7.01 -10.19
N VAL A 267 -18.77 7.33 -11.47
CA VAL A 267 -19.98 8.02 -11.96
C VAL A 267 -21.26 7.34 -11.46
N GLU A 268 -21.25 6.01 -11.38
CA GLU A 268 -22.38 5.22 -10.88
C GLU A 268 -22.65 5.46 -9.39
N ARG A 269 -21.61 5.40 -8.54
CA ARG A 269 -21.73 5.68 -7.11
C ARG A 269 -22.12 7.13 -6.85
N LEU A 270 -21.54 8.08 -7.59
CA LEU A 270 -21.90 9.50 -7.50
C LEU A 270 -23.36 9.74 -7.92
N ARG A 271 -23.81 9.10 -9.00
CA ARG A 271 -25.20 9.22 -9.43
C ARG A 271 -26.17 8.70 -8.38
N MET A 272 -25.89 7.53 -7.78
CA MET A 272 -26.73 6.96 -6.73
C MET A 272 -26.64 7.73 -5.41
N ALA A 273 -25.50 8.34 -5.11
CA ALA A 273 -25.34 9.23 -3.96
C ALA A 273 -26.21 10.49 -4.06
N CYS A 274 -26.40 11.03 -5.27
CA CYS A 274 -27.32 12.12 -5.58
C CYS A 274 -28.79 11.66 -5.54
N ALA A 275 -29.27 11.31 -4.34
CA ALA A 275 -30.62 10.82 -4.12
C ALA A 275 -31.68 11.86 -4.52
N ASP A 276 -32.65 11.44 -5.32
CA ASP A 276 -33.70 12.28 -5.89
C ASP A 276 -34.98 11.47 -6.16
N GLU A 277 -35.94 12.05 -6.88
CA GLU A 277 -37.17 11.34 -7.25
C GLU A 277 -36.94 10.10 -8.13
N PHE A 278 -35.89 10.09 -8.95
CA PHE A 278 -35.58 8.98 -9.84
C PHE A 278 -34.97 7.83 -9.05
N THR A 279 -34.06 8.11 -8.12
CA THR A 279 -33.51 7.07 -7.24
C THR A 279 -34.57 6.47 -6.33
N ARG A 280 -35.53 7.28 -5.84
CA ARG A 280 -36.70 6.78 -5.08
C ARG A 280 -37.55 5.80 -5.89
N ARG A 281 -37.71 6.06 -7.19
CA ARG A 281 -38.48 5.17 -8.09
C ARG A 281 -37.71 3.90 -8.45
N ALA A 282 -36.39 4.01 -8.63
CA ALA A 282 -35.54 2.89 -9.00
C ALA A 282 -35.24 1.94 -7.83
N CYS A 283 -35.01 2.49 -6.63
CA CYS A 283 -34.58 1.76 -5.43
C CYS A 283 -35.42 2.15 -4.20
N PRO A 284 -36.73 1.81 -4.13
CA PRO A 284 -37.65 2.36 -3.12
C PRO A 284 -37.19 2.19 -1.66
N ASN A 285 -36.53 1.07 -1.36
CA ASN A 285 -36.15 0.68 0.00
C ASN A 285 -34.77 1.22 0.45
N GLU A 286 -33.91 1.65 -0.48
CA GLU A 286 -32.50 2.05 -0.21
C GLU A 286 -32.05 3.25 -1.05
N HIS A 287 -32.99 4.08 -1.48
CA HIS A 287 -32.79 5.15 -2.48
C HIS A 287 -31.73 6.20 -2.12
N ASP A 288 -31.29 6.26 -0.87
CA ASP A 288 -30.33 7.22 -0.34
C ASP A 288 -29.04 6.57 0.21
N LYS A 289 -28.97 5.24 0.27
CA LYS A 289 -27.88 4.43 0.84
C LYS A 289 -27.28 3.40 -0.11
N PHE A 290 -28.02 3.01 -1.14
CA PHE A 290 -27.56 2.04 -2.13
C PHE A 290 -26.31 2.56 -2.85
N GLN A 291 -25.26 1.74 -2.86
CA GLN A 291 -24.07 2.00 -3.65
C GLN A 291 -23.79 0.80 -4.55
N PRO A 292 -23.68 1.03 -5.87
CA PRO A 292 -23.42 -0.05 -6.80
C PRO A 292 -21.99 -0.58 -6.65
N THR A 293 -21.83 -1.84 -7.04
CA THR A 293 -20.57 -2.57 -6.99
C THR A 293 -19.88 -2.61 -8.36
N GLY A 294 -20.15 -1.63 -9.22
CA GLY A 294 -19.57 -1.54 -10.57
C GLY A 294 -20.49 -2.15 -11.63
N SER A 295 -21.08 -1.28 -12.44
CA SER A 295 -21.85 -1.62 -13.63
C SER A 295 -20.98 -1.64 -14.88
N TYR A 296 -20.95 -2.79 -15.54
CA TYR A 296 -20.48 -2.96 -16.92
C TYR A 296 -21.58 -3.61 -17.75
#